data_AF-A0AA97DYJ8-F1
#
_entry.id   AF-A0AA97DYJ8-F1
#
_cell.length_a   1.000
_cell.length_b   1.000
_cell.length_c   1.000
_cell.angle_alpha   90.00
_cell.angle_beta   90.00
_cell.angle_gamma   90.00
#
_symmetry.space_group_name_H-M   'P 1'
#
loop_
_entity.id
_entity.type
_entity.pdbx_description
1 polymer ?
#
loop_
_entity_poly.entity_id
_entity_poly.type
_entity_poly.pdbx_seq_one_letter_code
_entity_poly.pdbx_strand_id
1 'polypeptide(L)'
;MTQVPTIEARTESLKTIASQKSGKALTLTDTSKGPMHIISAGHLESFRATAARAEYQAAGLSLEEATQERLAVSPGHRIQWAKL
;
A
#
# COMPACT_ATOMS: atom_id res chain seq x y z
N MET A 1 20.32 6.21 34.15
CA MET A 1 20.26 6.13 32.67
C MET A 1 19.19 5.12 32.31
N THR A 2 18.13 5.51 31.61
CA THR A 2 17.06 4.60 31.19
C THR A 2 17.48 3.94 29.88
N GLN A 3 17.74 2.63 29.89
CA GLN A 3 18.02 1.87 28.67
C GLN A 3 16.74 1.77 27.85
N VAL A 4 16.77 2.26 26.61
CA VAL A 4 15.65 2.18 25.67
C VAL A 4 15.67 0.79 25.02
N PRO A 5 14.52 0.12 24.81
CA PRO A 5 14.49 -1.20 24.20
C PRO A 5 14.91 -1.16 22.73
N THR A 6 15.70 -2.16 22.31
CA THR A 6 15.98 -2.47 20.90
C THR A 6 15.03 -3.58 20.45
N ILE A 7 14.49 -3.46 19.24
CA ILE A 7 13.63 -4.47 18.60
C ILE A 7 14.32 -4.98 17.34
N GLU A 8 14.43 -6.30 17.22
CA GLU A 8 14.99 -6.98 16.04
C GLU A 8 14.01 -8.04 15.55
N ALA A 9 13.89 -8.19 14.23
CA ALA A 9 13.06 -9.21 13.60
C ALA A 9 13.61 -9.56 12.21
N ARG A 10 13.43 -10.81 11.78
CA ARG A 10 13.69 -11.22 10.40
C ARG A 10 12.66 -10.61 9.47
N THR A 11 13.03 -10.32 8.23
CA THR A 11 12.12 -9.71 7.24
C THR A 11 10.91 -10.60 6.98
N GLU A 12 11.07 -11.93 6.95
CA GLU A 12 9.94 -12.87 6.84
C GLU A 12 8.96 -12.82 8.03
N SER A 13 9.39 -12.28 9.17
CA SER A 13 8.55 -12.10 10.36
C SER A 13 7.85 -10.74 10.41
N LEU A 14 8.19 -9.82 9.50
CA LEU A 14 7.54 -8.51 9.41
C LEU A 14 6.27 -8.62 8.55
N LYS A 15 5.10 -8.49 9.19
CA LYS A 15 3.78 -8.66 8.54
C LYS A 15 3.64 -7.88 7.23
N THR A 16 4.04 -6.61 7.21
CA THR A 16 3.90 -5.73 6.04
C THR A 16 4.81 -6.10 4.88
N ILE A 17 5.90 -6.82 5.14
CA ILE A 17 6.79 -7.40 4.13
C ILE A 17 6.25 -8.76 3.69
N ALA A 18 6.00 -9.67 4.65
CA ALA A 18 5.63 -11.05 4.38
C ALA A 18 4.26 -11.20 3.69
N SER A 19 3.31 -10.31 3.98
CA SER A 19 1.94 -10.35 3.41
C SER A 19 1.73 -9.36 2.26
N GLN A 20 2.80 -8.69 1.81
CA GLN A 20 2.74 -7.73 0.73
C GLN A 20 2.23 -8.39 -0.56
N LYS A 21 1.35 -7.68 -1.26
CA LYS A 21 0.88 -8.00 -2.61
C LYS A 21 1.36 -6.95 -3.61
N SER A 22 1.30 -7.29 -4.89
CA SER A 22 1.56 -6.35 -5.98
C SER A 22 0.58 -6.59 -7.12
N GLY A 23 0.30 -5.55 -7.90
CA GLY A 23 -0.71 -5.57 -8.93
C GLY A 23 -0.95 -4.18 -9.51
N LYS A 24 -2.08 -4.01 -10.19
CA LYS A 24 -2.43 -2.73 -10.84
C LYS A 24 -3.23 -1.84 -9.89
N ALA A 25 -3.02 -0.53 -9.97
CA ALA A 25 -3.98 0.45 -9.47
C ALA A 25 -5.24 0.37 -10.35
N LEU A 26 -6.41 0.32 -9.72
CA LEU A 26 -7.70 0.37 -10.39
C LEU A 26 -8.47 1.57 -9.86
N THR A 27 -9.35 2.15 -10.67
CA THR A 27 -10.23 3.22 -10.20
C THR A 27 -11.39 2.65 -9.44
N LEU A 28 -11.61 3.18 -8.24
CA LEU A 28 -12.85 3.02 -7.51
C LEU A 28 -13.74 4.23 -7.79
N THR A 29 -14.96 3.99 -8.28
CA THR A 29 -15.93 5.05 -8.62
C THR A 29 -16.69 5.57 -7.40
N ASP A 30 -16.71 4.80 -6.32
CA ASP A 30 -17.38 5.14 -5.05
C ASP A 30 -16.36 5.26 -3.91
N THR A 31 -16.81 5.79 -2.76
CA THR A 31 -15.99 5.78 -1.54
C THR A 31 -15.70 4.34 -1.09
N SER A 32 -14.43 4.07 -0.79
CA SER A 32 -13.97 2.74 -0.40
C SER A 32 -14.52 2.31 0.95
N LYS A 33 -15.15 1.13 0.96
CA LYS A 33 -15.60 0.43 2.19
C LYS A 33 -14.66 -0.72 2.54
N GLY A 34 -13.61 -0.94 1.75
CA GLY A 34 -12.60 -1.94 1.99
C GLY A 34 -11.72 -1.67 3.22
N PRO A 35 -10.85 -2.63 3.58
CA PRO A 35 -9.97 -2.48 4.72
C PRO A 35 -8.89 -1.43 4.46
N MET A 36 -8.26 -0.96 5.55
CA MET A 36 -7.11 -0.06 5.47
C MET A 36 -5.87 -0.82 4.99
N HIS A 37 -5.12 -0.19 4.10
CA HIS A 37 -3.87 -0.74 3.56
C HIS A 37 -2.77 0.32 3.65
N ILE A 38 -1.52 -0.13 3.78
CA ILE A 38 -0.37 0.65 3.35
C ILE A 38 -0.16 0.32 1.88
N ILE A 39 -0.06 1.36 1.04
CA ILE A 39 0.07 1.24 -0.41
C ILE A 39 1.29 2.05 -0.82
N SER A 40 2.13 1.49 -1.69
CA SER A 40 3.29 2.16 -2.27
C SER A 40 3.32 2.05 -3.80
N ALA A 41 3.95 3.04 -4.42
CA ALA A 41 4.15 3.16 -5.85
C ALA A 41 5.46 3.87 -6.18
N GLY A 42 5.86 3.79 -7.45
CA GLY A 42 7.08 4.42 -7.96
C GLY A 42 8.35 3.60 -7.74
N HIS A 43 9.46 4.16 -8.21
CA HIS A 43 10.82 3.64 -7.99
C HIS A 43 11.57 4.59 -7.05
N LEU A 44 12.83 4.30 -6.73
CA LEU A 44 13.62 4.99 -5.69
C LEU A 44 13.37 6.51 -5.58
N GLU A 45 13.56 7.26 -6.67
CA GLU A 45 13.40 8.72 -6.70
C GLU A 45 11.95 9.22 -6.67
N SER A 46 11.01 8.38 -7.13
CA SER A 46 9.58 8.66 -7.22
C SER A 46 8.76 7.88 -6.20
N PHE A 47 9.40 7.31 -5.18
CA PHE A 47 8.73 6.46 -4.20
C PHE A 47 7.68 7.28 -3.46
N ARG A 48 6.45 6.80 -3.46
CA ARG A 48 5.33 7.35 -2.69
C ARG A 48 4.67 6.22 -1.93
N ALA A 49 4.22 6.53 -0.73
CA ALA A 49 3.42 5.62 0.08
C ALA A 49 2.33 6.38 0.81
N THR A 50 1.19 5.73 1.00
CA THR A 50 0.09 6.26 1.78
C THR A 50 -0.72 5.16 2.43
N ALA A 51 -1.49 5.51 3.46
CA ALA A 51 -2.47 4.62 4.05
C ALA A 51 -3.87 5.04 3.57
N ALA A 52 -4.63 4.09 3.03
CA ALA A 52 -5.99 4.34 2.53
C ALA A 52 -6.85 3.08 2.60
N ARG A 53 -8.16 3.27 2.65
CA ARG A 53 -9.11 2.19 2.40
C ARG A 53 -9.08 1.82 0.93
N ALA A 54 -9.08 0.53 0.64
CA ALA A 54 -8.99 0.04 -0.73
C ALA A 54 -9.64 -1.33 -0.87
N GLU A 55 -10.08 -1.67 -2.08
CA GLU A 55 -10.82 -2.89 -2.36
C GLU A 55 -10.02 -3.79 -3.31
N TYR A 56 -9.80 -5.03 -2.91
CA TYR A 56 -9.12 -6.00 -3.75
C TYR A 56 -10.03 -6.42 -4.91
N GLN A 57 -9.48 -6.44 -6.12
CA GLN A 57 -10.13 -6.99 -7.30
C GLN A 57 -9.16 -7.94 -8.03
N ALA A 58 -9.68 -8.77 -8.94
CA ALA A 58 -8.90 -9.84 -9.58
C ALA A 58 -7.56 -9.36 -10.19
N ALA A 59 -7.50 -8.15 -10.74
CA ALA A 59 -6.31 -7.61 -11.40
C ALA A 59 -5.46 -6.67 -10.53
N GLY A 60 -5.88 -6.32 -9.32
CA GLY A 60 -5.26 -5.23 -8.59
C GLY A 60 -6.00 -4.75 -7.35
N LEU A 61 -5.76 -3.49 -7.01
CA LEU A 61 -6.35 -2.83 -5.85
C LEU A 61 -7.06 -1.55 -6.33
N SER A 62 -8.35 -1.46 -6.04
CA SER A 62 -9.18 -0.31 -6.39
C SER A 62 -9.01 0.80 -5.36
N LEU A 63 -8.65 1.97 -5.87
CA LEU A 63 -8.27 3.17 -5.13
C LEU A 63 -9.17 4.33 -5.53
N GLU A 64 -9.56 5.11 -4.54
CA GLU A 64 -10.14 6.45 -4.76
C GLU A 64 -9.15 7.35 -5.50
N GLU A 65 -9.67 8.28 -6.29
CA GLU A 65 -8.89 9.23 -7.10
C GLU A 65 -7.87 10.00 -6.25
N ALA A 66 -8.28 10.55 -5.10
CA ALA A 66 -7.38 11.24 -4.17
C ALA A 66 -6.23 10.36 -3.65
N THR A 67 -6.40 9.04 -3.61
CA THR A 67 -5.32 8.12 -3.24
C THR A 67 -4.38 7.88 -4.42
N GLN A 68 -4.90 7.80 -5.64
CA GLN A 68 -4.10 7.69 -6.85
C GLN A 68 -3.25 8.95 -7.09
N GLU A 69 -3.81 10.14 -6.88
CA GLU A 69 -3.11 11.42 -6.93
C GLU A 69 -1.95 11.49 -5.95
N ARG A 70 -2.19 11.14 -4.67
CA ARG A 70 -1.13 11.11 -3.64
C ARG A 70 0.01 10.15 -3.97
N LEU A 71 -0.30 9.04 -4.64
CA LEU A 71 0.67 8.06 -5.10
C LEU A 71 1.30 8.43 -6.46
N ALA A 72 0.82 9.48 -7.12
CA ALA A 72 1.18 9.84 -8.50
C ALA A 72 1.03 8.67 -9.48
N VAL A 73 -0.08 7.94 -9.38
CA VAL A 73 -0.40 6.80 -10.26
C VAL A 73 -1.68 7.01 -11.04
N SER A 74 -1.75 6.36 -12.20
CA SER A 74 -2.97 6.23 -12.99
C SER A 74 -3.44 4.77 -12.98
N PRO A 75 -4.69 4.50 -13.39
CA PRO A 75 -5.18 3.13 -13.54
C PRO A 75 -4.25 2.30 -14.44
N GLY A 76 -3.92 1.10 -14.00
CA GLY A 76 -2.98 0.21 -14.68
C GLY A 76 -1.53 0.32 -14.21
N HIS A 77 -1.13 1.39 -13.51
CA HIS A 77 0.20 1.48 -12.92
C HIS A 77 0.42 0.38 -11.87
N ARG A 78 1.67 -0.08 -11.76
CA ARG A 78 2.05 -1.08 -10.77
C ARG A 78 2.14 -0.45 -9.38
N ILE A 79 1.50 -1.09 -8.42
CA ILE A 79 1.52 -0.73 -7.00
C ILE A 79 1.81 -1.96 -6.14
N GLN A 80 2.22 -1.71 -4.90
CA GLN A 80 2.39 -2.70 -3.85
C GLN A 80 1.52 -2.33 -2.66
N TRP A 81 1.00 -3.32 -1.93
CA TRP A 81 0.21 -3.04 -0.74
C TRP A 81 0.27 -4.16 0.29
N ALA A 82 0.04 -3.81 1.54
CA ALA A 82 -0.21 -4.73 2.63
C ALA A 82 -1.42 -4.26 3.44
N LYS A 83 -2.26 -5.22 3.85
CA LYS A 83 -3.42 -4.93 4.71
C LYS A 83 -2.93 -4.65 6.14
N LEU A 84 -3.40 -3.56 6.74
CA LEU A 84 -3.16 -3.24 8.14
C LEU A 84 -3.96 -4.18 9.05
#